data_AF-A0A4V2UR51-F1
#
_entry.id   AF-A0A4V2UR51-F1
#
_cell.length_a   1.000
_cell.length_b   1.000
_cell.length_c   1.000
_cell.angle_alpha   90.00
_cell.angle_beta   90.00
_cell.angle_gamma   90.00
#
_symmetry.space_group_name_H-M   'P 1'
#
loop_
_entity.id
_entity.type
_entity.pdbx_description
1 polymer ?
#
loop_
_entity_poly.entity_id
_entity_poly.type
_entity_poly.pdbx_seq_one_letter_code
_entity_poly.pdbx_strand_id
1 'polypeptide(L)'
;MPAFANPFQGNVNRKMNEEELIQAVRLNIAGELEAIYLYDAHVQATDNEIAKKVIADIRDEEKAHVGELMTLLRVLDPKEAELFASGEEEVREMLEDLGISISTEETSDDVPPAETVGSLID
;
A
#
# COMPACT_ATOMS: atom_id res chain seq x y z
N MET A 1 -11.92 12.62 -11.24
CA MET A 1 -11.60 13.97 -10.73
C MET A 1 -12.60 14.36 -9.65
N PRO A 2 -12.15 14.65 -8.42
CA PRO A 2 -13.02 15.18 -7.37
C PRO A 2 -13.63 16.53 -7.81
N ALA A 3 -14.91 16.75 -7.49
CA ALA A 3 -15.64 17.98 -7.76
C ALA A 3 -15.77 18.78 -6.45
N PHE A 4 -14.63 19.35 -6.01
CA PHE A 4 -14.47 20.00 -4.70
C PHE A 4 -15.47 21.12 -4.38
N ALA A 5 -16.16 21.69 -5.38
CA ALA A 5 -17.21 22.70 -5.15
C ALA A 5 -18.52 22.11 -4.57
N ASN A 6 -18.72 20.79 -4.62
CA ASN A 6 -19.90 20.13 -4.06
C ASN A 6 -19.55 19.44 -2.73
N PRO A 7 -19.95 20.00 -1.57
CA PRO A 7 -19.62 19.41 -0.26
C PRO A 7 -20.36 18.10 0.02
N PHE A 8 -21.36 17.74 -0.79
CA PHE A 8 -22.14 16.50 -0.63
C PHE A 8 -21.73 15.40 -1.60
N GLN A 9 -20.66 15.58 -2.39
CA GLN A 9 -20.27 14.59 -3.41
C GLN A 9 -19.97 13.20 -2.81
N GLY A 10 -19.47 13.13 -1.57
CA GLY A 10 -19.21 11.87 -0.88
C GLY A 10 -20.44 11.24 -0.19
N ASN A 11 -21.59 11.94 -0.17
CA ASN A 11 -22.78 11.41 0.48
C ASN A 11 -23.54 10.47 -0.46
N VAL A 12 -23.93 9.31 0.06
CA VAL A 12 -24.71 8.30 -0.65
C VAL A 12 -26.08 8.11 0.00
N ASN A 13 -27.10 7.81 -0.81
CA ASN A 13 -28.49 7.66 -0.33
C ASN A 13 -28.76 6.30 0.35
N ARG A 14 -27.77 5.39 0.34
CA ARG A 14 -27.81 4.11 1.06
C ARG A 14 -26.40 3.66 1.40
N LYS A 15 -26.28 2.78 2.39
CA LYS A 15 -25.01 2.10 2.68
C LYS A 15 -24.69 1.08 1.58
N MET A 16 -23.39 0.84 1.37
CA MET A 16 -22.91 -0.27 0.55
C MET A 16 -23.30 -1.59 1.21
N ASN A 17 -23.62 -2.59 0.38
CA ASN A 17 -23.60 -3.98 0.83
C ASN A 17 -22.15 -4.49 0.88
N GLU A 18 -21.97 -5.76 1.28
CA GLU A 18 -20.64 -6.36 1.44
C GLU A 18 -19.86 -6.43 0.12
N GLU A 19 -20.48 -6.92 -0.96
CA GLU A 19 -19.84 -6.99 -2.29
C GLU A 19 -19.43 -5.60 -2.81
N GLU A 20 -20.27 -4.59 -2.60
CA GLU A 20 -19.99 -3.21 -2.97
C GLU A 20 -18.87 -2.60 -2.13
N LEU A 21 -18.78 -2.95 -0.85
CA LEU A 21 -17.69 -2.53 0.02
C LEU A 21 -16.35 -3.12 -0.44
N ILE A 22 -16.33 -4.41 -0.80
CA ILE A 22 -15.14 -5.08 -1.36
C ILE A 22 -14.70 -4.34 -2.65
N GLN A 23 -15.64 -4.03 -3.55
CA GLN A 23 -15.34 -3.24 -4.75
C GLN A 23 -14.79 -1.85 -4.40
N ALA A 24 -15.32 -1.19 -3.37
CA ALA A 24 -14.81 0.10 -2.92
C ALA A 24 -13.39 -0.01 -2.35
N VAL A 25 -13.05 -1.07 -1.60
CA VAL A 25 -11.69 -1.32 -1.12
C VAL A 25 -10.73 -1.54 -2.29
N ARG A 26 -11.13 -2.28 -3.34
CA ARG A 26 -10.32 -2.42 -4.57
C ARG A 26 -10.06 -1.06 -5.24
N LEU A 27 -11.06 -0.17 -5.25
CA LEU A 27 -10.86 1.21 -5.74
C LEU A 27 -9.93 2.03 -4.85
N ASN A 28 -9.98 1.87 -3.53
CA ASN A 28 -9.06 2.54 -2.63
C ASN A 28 -7.61 2.09 -2.88
N ILE A 29 -7.37 0.77 -3.04
CA ILE A 29 -6.04 0.23 -3.39
C ILE A 29 -5.53 0.83 -4.70
N ALA A 30 -6.39 0.90 -5.72
CA ALA A 30 -6.04 1.52 -6.99
C ALA A 30 -5.70 3.02 -6.84
N GLY A 31 -6.41 3.72 -5.95
CA GLY A 31 -6.14 5.11 -5.60
C GLY A 31 -4.76 5.31 -4.97
N GLU A 32 -4.37 4.45 -4.03
CA GLU A 32 -3.04 4.52 -3.42
C GLU A 32 -1.93 4.20 -4.43
N LEU A 33 -2.14 3.22 -5.32
CA LEU A 33 -1.19 2.91 -6.40
C LEU A 33 -1.05 4.08 -7.40
N GLU A 34 -2.16 4.77 -7.72
CA GLU A 34 -2.13 6.00 -8.53
C GLU A 34 -1.35 7.11 -7.82
N ALA A 35 -1.56 7.29 -6.51
CA ALA A 35 -0.85 8.28 -5.70
C ALA A 35 0.66 8.00 -5.68
N ILE A 36 1.08 6.75 -5.45
CA ILE A 36 2.48 6.33 -5.51
C ILE A 36 3.09 6.70 -6.87
N TYR A 37 2.43 6.32 -7.96
CA TYR A 37 2.89 6.61 -9.32
C TYR A 37 3.03 8.12 -9.56
N LEU A 38 2.03 8.91 -9.19
CA LEU A 38 2.03 10.36 -9.41
C LEU A 38 3.11 11.05 -8.58
N TYR A 39 3.22 10.74 -7.30
CA TYR A 39 4.23 11.35 -6.43
C TYR A 39 5.64 10.98 -6.86
N ASP A 40 5.88 9.73 -7.27
CA ASP A 40 7.19 9.32 -7.79
C ASP A 40 7.56 10.10 -9.05
N ALA A 41 6.63 10.24 -10.00
CA ALA A 41 6.84 11.04 -11.21
C ALA A 41 7.16 12.52 -10.88
N HIS A 42 6.48 13.12 -9.89
CA HIS A 42 6.76 14.49 -9.48
C HIS A 42 8.12 14.65 -8.80
N VAL A 43 8.54 13.68 -7.97
CA VAL A 43 9.88 13.66 -7.35
C VAL A 43 10.97 13.59 -8.41
N GLN A 44 10.79 12.78 -9.45
CA GLN A 44 11.73 12.67 -10.57
C GLN A 44 11.75 13.94 -11.45
N ALA A 45 10.63 14.66 -11.56
CA ALA A 45 10.48 15.79 -12.49
C ALA A 45 10.87 17.16 -11.90
N THR A 46 11.10 17.27 -10.59
CA THR A 46 11.42 18.54 -9.91
C THR A 46 12.88 18.59 -9.47
N ASP A 47 13.47 19.78 -9.46
CA ASP A 47 14.79 20.04 -8.84
C ASP A 47 14.67 20.70 -7.45
N ASN A 48 13.46 20.96 -6.97
CA ASN A 48 13.25 21.56 -5.65
C ASN A 48 13.42 20.49 -4.55
N GLU A 49 14.53 20.58 -3.81
CA GLU A 49 14.89 19.61 -2.77
C GLU A 49 13.88 19.53 -1.61
N ILE A 50 13.22 20.64 -1.26
CA ILE A 50 12.16 20.63 -0.23
C ILE A 50 10.96 19.82 -0.73
N ALA A 51 10.55 20.03 -1.98
CA ALA A 51 9.44 19.29 -2.59
C ALA A 51 9.77 17.80 -2.73
N LYS A 52 10.98 17.44 -3.17
CA LYS A 52 11.42 16.04 -3.23
C LYS A 52 11.29 15.36 -1.88
N LYS A 53 11.81 15.99 -0.81
CA LYS A 53 11.80 15.39 0.52
C LYS A 53 10.38 15.12 1.01
N VAL A 54 9.48 16.10 0.89
CA VAL A 54 8.11 15.96 1.38
C VAL A 54 7.29 15.00 0.52
N ILE A 55 7.36 15.12 -0.81
CA ILE A 55 6.55 14.27 -1.71
C ILE A 55 7.03 12.82 -1.67
N ALA A 56 8.34 12.56 -1.54
CA ALA A 56 8.84 11.20 -1.39
C ALA A 56 8.40 10.54 -0.08
N ASP A 57 8.33 11.31 1.01
CA ASP A 57 7.83 10.85 2.31
C ASP A 57 6.36 10.43 2.20
N ILE A 58 5.51 11.30 1.64
CA ILE A 58 4.10 10.99 1.37
C ILE A 58 3.96 9.75 0.48
N ARG A 59 4.71 9.66 -0.63
CA ARG A 59 4.71 8.47 -1.52
C ARG A 59 4.99 7.18 -0.76
N ASP A 60 5.93 7.21 0.17
CA ASP A 60 6.33 6.02 0.92
C ASP A 60 5.28 5.66 1.99
N GLU A 61 4.56 6.63 2.56
CA GLU A 61 3.37 6.38 3.38
C GLU A 61 2.25 5.68 2.58
N GLU A 62 2.00 6.09 1.34
CA GLU A 62 0.94 5.44 0.52
C GLU A 62 1.22 3.96 0.24
N LYS A 63 2.49 3.52 0.24
CA LYS A 63 2.85 2.10 0.15
C LYS A 63 2.38 1.32 1.38
N ALA A 64 2.45 1.92 2.56
CA ALA A 64 1.91 1.32 3.78
C ALA A 64 0.38 1.23 3.70
N HIS A 65 -0.29 2.27 3.20
CA HIS A 65 -1.74 2.25 2.98
C HIS A 65 -2.18 1.15 2.00
N VAL A 66 -1.42 0.88 0.93
CA VAL A 66 -1.65 -0.29 0.07
C VAL A 66 -1.64 -1.58 0.90
N GLY A 67 -0.66 -1.76 1.79
CA GLY A 67 -0.57 -2.92 2.68
C GLY A 67 -1.76 -3.06 3.64
N GLU A 68 -2.19 -1.95 4.25
CA GLU A 68 -3.37 -1.90 5.13
C GLU A 68 -4.65 -2.30 4.38
N LEU A 69 -4.86 -1.73 3.19
CA LEU A 69 -6.04 -2.00 2.38
C LEU A 69 -6.04 -3.41 1.78
N MET A 70 -4.89 -3.94 1.38
CA MET A 70 -4.75 -5.34 0.96
C MET A 70 -5.06 -6.30 2.11
N THR A 71 -4.64 -5.96 3.33
CA THR A 71 -4.99 -6.74 4.53
C THR A 71 -6.49 -6.73 4.79
N LEU A 72 -7.13 -5.55 4.70
CA LEU A 72 -8.58 -5.43 4.81
C LEU A 72 -9.30 -6.24 3.72
N LEU A 73 -8.85 -6.18 2.47
CA LEU A 73 -9.43 -6.92 1.36
C LEU A 73 -9.40 -8.43 1.61
N ARG A 74 -8.27 -8.97 2.10
CA ARG A 74 -8.13 -10.39 2.46
C ARG A 74 -9.09 -10.80 3.59
N VAL A 75 -9.36 -9.90 4.55
CA VAL A 75 -10.34 -10.14 5.62
C VAL A 75 -11.77 -10.16 5.10
N LEU A 76 -12.11 -9.27 4.16
CA LEU A 76 -13.46 -9.17 3.59
C LEU A 76 -13.76 -10.22 2.52
N ASP A 77 -12.76 -10.69 1.76
CA ASP A 77 -12.90 -11.71 0.73
C ASP A 77 -11.83 -12.82 0.90
N PRO A 78 -12.05 -13.79 1.80
CA PRO A 78 -11.11 -14.88 2.06
C PRO A 78 -10.83 -15.75 0.83
N LYS A 79 -11.79 -15.84 -0.11
CA LYS A 79 -11.60 -16.59 -1.34
C LYS A 79 -10.66 -15.88 -2.30
N GLU A 80 -10.77 -14.55 -2.43
CA GLU A 80 -9.79 -13.76 -3.15
C GLU A 80 -8.40 -13.86 -2.49
N ALA A 81 -8.33 -13.94 -1.16
CA ALA A 81 -7.07 -14.16 -0.45
C ALA A 81 -6.39 -15.51 -0.83
N GLU A 82 -7.15 -16.60 -0.99
CA GLU A 82 -6.62 -17.87 -1.50
C GLU A 82 -6.04 -17.74 -2.91
N LEU A 83 -6.71 -16.98 -3.79
CA LEU A 83 -6.22 -16.71 -5.14
C LEU A 83 -4.94 -15.86 -5.14
N PHE A 84 -4.83 -14.89 -4.24
CA PHE A 84 -3.59 -14.13 -4.07
C PHE A 84 -2.42 -15.04 -3.66
N ALA A 85 -2.62 -15.92 -2.68
CA ALA A 85 -1.59 -16.87 -2.26
C ALA A 85 -1.19 -17.82 -3.40
N SER A 86 -2.15 -18.29 -4.20
CA SER A 86 -1.86 -19.09 -5.40
C SER A 86 -1.02 -18.31 -6.41
N GLY A 87 -1.35 -17.03 -6.66
CA GLY A 87 -0.57 -16.18 -7.56
C GLY A 87 0.85 -15.90 -7.06
N GLU A 88 1.04 -15.75 -5.74
CA GLU A 88 2.37 -15.64 -5.12
C GLU A 88 3.21 -16.93 -5.34
N GLU A 89 2.59 -18.10 -5.25
CA GLU A 89 3.25 -19.39 -5.56
C GLU A 89 3.60 -19.52 -7.04
N GLU A 90 2.69 -19.16 -7.95
CA GLU A 90 2.96 -19.18 -9.39
C GLU A 90 4.21 -18.34 -9.74
N VAL A 91 4.38 -17.17 -9.12
CA VAL A 91 5.57 -16.34 -9.31
C VAL A 91 6.82 -17.00 -8.73
N ARG A 92 6.72 -17.69 -7.58
CA ARG A 92 7.85 -18.42 -6.99
C ARG A 92 8.34 -19.51 -7.93
N GLU A 93 7.44 -20.32 -8.48
CA GLU A 93 7.78 -21.36 -9.47
C GLU A 93 8.46 -20.74 -10.71
N MET A 94 7.93 -19.63 -11.24
CA MET A 94 8.55 -18.92 -12.37
C MET A 94 9.97 -18.43 -12.08
N LEU A 95 10.26 -18.01 -10.84
CA LEU A 95 11.58 -17.54 -10.45
C LEU A 95 12.57 -18.70 -10.29
N GLU A 96 12.12 -19.83 -9.75
CA GLU A 96 12.93 -21.05 -9.67
C GLU A 96 13.34 -21.56 -11.06
N ASP A 97 12.42 -21.53 -12.02
CA ASP A 97 12.71 -21.87 -13.43
C ASP A 97 13.78 -20.96 -14.05
N LEU A 98 13.87 -19.70 -13.60
CA LEU A 98 14.90 -18.75 -14.00
C LEU A 98 16.22 -18.91 -13.21
N GLY A 99 16.28 -19.85 -12.26
CA GLY A 99 17.44 -20.03 -11.37
C GLY A 99 17.58 -18.94 -10.32
N ILE A 100 16.51 -18.22 -10.00
CA ILE A 100 16.47 -17.16 -8.98
C ILE A 100 15.82 -17.73 -7.72
N SER A 101 16.59 -17.88 -6.64
CA SER A 101 16.05 -18.28 -5.34
C SER A 101 15.59 -17.06 -4.54
N ILE A 102 14.33 -17.03 -4.10
CA ILE A 102 13.88 -16.07 -3.09
C ILE A 102 14.19 -16.65 -1.71
N SER A 103 15.10 -16.03 -0.95
CA SER A 103 15.26 -16.32 0.48
C SER A 103 14.10 -15.70 1.26
N THR A 104 13.36 -16.50 2.01
CA THR A 104 12.24 -16.05 2.87
C THR A 104 12.67 -15.27 4.12
N GLU A 105 13.91 -14.78 4.19
CA GLU A 105 14.50 -14.14 5.37
C GLU A 105 14.46 -12.60 5.30
N GLU A 106 13.29 -11.96 5.28
CA GLU A 106 13.15 -10.54 5.70
C GLU A 106 11.74 -10.22 6.26
N THR A 107 11.23 -11.05 7.17
CA THR A 107 10.31 -10.57 8.21
C THR A 107 10.87 -10.97 9.56
N SER A 108 11.98 -10.35 9.95
CA SER A 108 12.47 -10.45 11.31
C SER A 108 11.51 -9.70 12.24
N ASP A 109 10.68 -10.46 12.97
CA ASP A 109 10.00 -10.05 14.21
C ASP A 109 11.01 -9.73 15.35
N ASP A 110 12.21 -9.25 15.02
CA ASP A 110 13.31 -9.03 15.94
C ASP A 110 14.06 -7.74 15.60
N VAL A 111 13.31 -6.65 15.43
CA VAL A 111 13.88 -5.30 15.55
C VAL A 111 14.07 -5.06 17.06
N PRO A 112 15.31 -5.09 17.61
CA PRO A 112 15.51 -4.61 18.97
C PRO A 112 15.04 -3.16 19.03
N PRO A 113 14.39 -2.72 20.13
CA PRO A 113 13.87 -1.36 20.22
C PRO A 113 15.01 -0.40 19.89
N ALA A 114 14.82 0.41 18.86
CA ALA A 114 15.80 1.43 18.48
C ALA A 114 16.09 2.25 19.74
N GLU A 115 17.33 2.20 20.22
CA GLU A 115 17.79 3.08 21.29
C GLU A 115 17.66 4.51 20.77
N THR A 116 16.57 5.16 21.16
CA THR A 116 16.40 6.59 20.93
C THR A 116 17.38 7.32 21.85
N VAL A 117 17.81 8.52 21.45
CA VAL A 117 18.78 9.36 22.17
C VAL A 117 18.42 9.62 23.65
N GLY A 118 17.21 9.28 24.10
CA GLY A 118 16.78 9.34 25.49
C GLY A 118 17.24 8.20 26.40
N SER A 119 17.87 7.12 25.91
CA SER A 119 18.35 6.01 26.76
C SER A 119 19.77 6.20 27.35
N LEU A 120 20.42 7.34 27.11
CA LEU A 120 21.77 7.65 27.61
C LEU A 120 21.79 8.61 28.81
N ILE A 121 20.69 8.75 29.55
CA ILE A 121 20.64 9.53 30.79
C ILE A 121 19.92 8.72 31.87
N ASP A 122 20.68 7.84 32.53
CA ASP A 122 20.85 7.71 33.99
C ASP A 122 21.59 6.41 34.36
#